data_AF-A0A7C3M6M6-F1
#
_entry.id   AF-A0A7C3M6M6-F1
#
_cell.length_a   1.000
_cell.length_b   1.000
_cell.length_c   1.000
_cell.angle_alpha   90.00
_cell.angle_beta   90.00
_cell.angle_gamma   90.00
#
_symmetry.space_group_name_H-M   'P 1'
#
loop_
_entity.id
_entity.type
_entity.pdbx_description
1 polymer ?
#
loop_
_entity_poly.entity_id
_entity_poly.type
_entity_poly.pdbx_seq_one_letter_code
_entity_poly.pdbx_strand_id
1 'polypeptide(L)'
;FDKTPTKDGIVKLFDVPKNIINDNERQRRVYALASKSPTILARADTTKIVDGNRVRKITPLESERLQNIPDNYTASCSDTQRYKMIGNGFNINTIVHILKGLEHEPYEVRKKEHNIFYTKPHQPKLFA
;
A
#
# COMPACT_ATOMS: atom_id res chain seq x y z
N PHE A 1 -20.98 -6.99 18.62
CA PHE A 1 -20.32 -7.31 17.34
C PHE A 1 -19.27 -8.36 17.62
N ASP A 2 -19.22 -9.42 16.82
CA ASP A 2 -18.18 -10.44 16.95
C ASP A 2 -16.81 -9.75 16.75
N LYS A 3 -15.91 -9.93 17.71
CA LYS A 3 -14.63 -9.19 17.80
C LYS A 3 -13.46 -10.09 17.48
N THR A 4 -13.64 -11.10 16.64
CA THR A 4 -12.55 -11.99 16.25
C THR A 4 -11.74 -11.33 15.13
N PRO A 5 -10.50 -10.83 15.40
CA PRO A 5 -9.65 -10.31 14.35
C PRO A 5 -9.28 -11.45 13.38
N THR A 6 -9.18 -11.13 12.10
CA THR A 6 -8.52 -12.04 11.15
C THR A 6 -7.05 -12.18 11.52
N LYS A 7 -6.38 -13.20 10.96
CA LYS A 7 -4.93 -13.41 11.13
C LYS A 7 -4.12 -12.14 10.82
N ASP A 8 -4.62 -11.31 9.91
CA ASP A 8 -3.95 -10.08 9.46
C ASP A 8 -4.17 -8.88 10.40
N GLY A 9 -5.09 -8.99 11.38
CA GLY A 9 -5.45 -7.91 12.31
C GLY A 9 -6.56 -6.98 11.81
N ILE A 10 -7.30 -7.39 10.77
CA ILE A 10 -8.49 -6.69 10.28
C ILE A 10 -9.70 -7.22 11.06
N VAL A 11 -10.53 -6.33 11.60
CA VAL A 11 -11.75 -6.72 12.34
C VAL A 11 -12.96 -6.30 11.54
N LYS A 12 -13.59 -7.27 10.86
CA LYS A 12 -14.89 -7.08 10.23
C LYS A 12 -15.98 -7.22 11.29
N LEU A 13 -16.82 -6.20 11.46
CA LEU A 13 -17.87 -6.20 12.48
C LEU A 13 -19.17 -6.84 11.98
N PHE A 14 -19.62 -6.44 10.79
CA PHE A 14 -20.84 -6.96 10.15
C PHE A 14 -20.91 -6.52 8.68
N ASP A 15 -21.84 -7.11 7.94
CA ASP A 15 -22.20 -6.67 6.60
C ASP A 15 -23.56 -5.96 6.66
N VAL A 16 -23.66 -4.78 6.05
CA VAL A 16 -24.93 -4.06 5.92
C VAL A 16 -25.89 -4.90 5.09
N PRO A 17 -27.10 -5.23 5.55
CA PRO A 17 -28.01 -6.10 4.81
C PRO A 17 -28.46 -5.47 3.47
N LYS A 18 -28.73 -6.31 2.46
CA LYS A 18 -28.95 -5.87 1.05
C LYS A 18 -30.15 -4.95 0.89
N ASN A 19 -31.13 -5.07 1.77
CA ASN A 19 -32.33 -4.23 1.80
C ASN A 19 -32.01 -2.77 2.19
N ILE A 20 -30.90 -2.51 2.89
CA ILE A 20 -30.46 -1.15 3.26
C ILE A 20 -29.52 -0.59 2.18
N ILE A 21 -28.55 -1.40 1.74
CA ILE A 21 -27.61 -1.04 0.68
C ILE A 21 -27.57 -2.18 -0.33
N ASN A 22 -28.09 -1.95 -1.53
CA ASN A 22 -28.06 -2.94 -2.60
C ASN A 22 -26.73 -2.88 -3.38
N ASP A 23 -25.66 -3.37 -2.75
CA ASP A 23 -24.32 -3.46 -3.34
C ASP A 23 -23.74 -4.87 -3.10
N ASN A 24 -22.61 -5.18 -3.75
CA ASN A 24 -21.99 -6.49 -3.59
C ASN A 24 -21.54 -6.72 -2.15
N GLU A 25 -21.38 -7.99 -1.78
CA GLU A 25 -21.01 -8.40 -0.42
C GLU A 25 -19.78 -7.64 0.10
N ARG A 26 -18.76 -7.41 -0.74
CA ARG A 26 -17.56 -6.64 -0.38
C ARG A 26 -17.82 -5.18 0.00
N GLN A 27 -18.75 -4.50 -0.68
CA GLN A 27 -19.03 -3.07 -0.46
C GLN A 27 -19.88 -2.84 0.79
N ARG A 28 -20.61 -3.86 1.24
CA ARG A 28 -21.46 -3.80 2.42
C ARG A 28 -20.71 -4.08 3.73
N ARG A 29 -19.43 -4.45 3.67
CA ARG A 29 -18.62 -4.77 4.85
C ARG A 29 -18.34 -3.53 5.69
N VAL A 30 -18.50 -3.66 7.00
CA VAL A 30 -18.18 -2.62 7.98
C VAL A 30 -17.09 -3.11 8.93
N TYR A 31 -16.07 -2.28 9.15
CA TYR A 31 -14.88 -2.61 9.93
C TYR A 31 -14.79 -1.81 11.24
N ALA A 32 -14.03 -2.32 12.20
CA ALA A 32 -13.76 -1.62 13.45
C ALA A 32 -12.72 -0.50 13.24
N LEU A 33 -12.96 0.68 13.81
CA LEU A 33 -12.06 1.83 13.73
C LEU A 33 -10.64 1.52 14.25
N ALA A 34 -10.54 0.78 15.35
CA ALA A 34 -9.27 0.43 16.00
C ALA A 34 -8.52 -0.76 15.34
N SER A 35 -9.05 -1.32 14.24
CA SER A 35 -8.42 -2.43 13.54
C SER A 35 -7.64 -1.96 12.31
N LYS A 36 -6.82 -2.84 11.73
CA LYS A 36 -6.16 -2.50 10.46
C LYS A 36 -7.19 -2.28 9.36
N SER A 37 -6.96 -1.27 8.53
CA SER A 37 -7.78 -1.03 7.35
C SER A 37 -7.61 -2.17 6.33
N PRO A 38 -8.69 -2.62 5.65
CA PRO A 38 -8.55 -3.38 4.43
C PRO A 38 -7.91 -2.52 3.32
N THR A 39 -7.58 -3.16 2.20
CA THR A 39 -7.09 -2.48 1.00
C THR A 39 -8.06 -1.39 0.54
N ILE A 40 -7.53 -0.18 0.32
CA ILE A 40 -8.28 0.93 -0.25
C ILE A 40 -8.53 0.65 -1.73
N LEU A 41 -9.77 0.86 -2.18
CA LEU A 41 -10.17 0.68 -3.57
C LEU A 41 -10.20 2.02 -4.30
N ALA A 42 -9.95 2.01 -5.61
CA ALA A 42 -10.03 3.20 -6.47
C ALA A 42 -11.48 3.61 -6.80
N ARG A 43 -12.34 3.76 -5.79
CA ARG A 43 -13.78 4.06 -5.93
C ARG A 43 -14.28 4.94 -4.79
N ALA A 44 -15.32 5.73 -5.07
CA ALA A 44 -15.97 6.60 -4.07
C ALA A 44 -16.76 5.86 -2.99
N ASP A 45 -17.21 4.62 -3.28
CA ASP A 45 -17.70 3.71 -2.25
C ASP A 45 -16.53 2.95 -1.64
N THR A 46 -15.83 3.67 -0.74
CA THR A 46 -14.68 3.19 0.00
C THR A 46 -15.08 2.42 1.27
N THR A 47 -14.08 1.99 2.04
CA THR A 47 -14.20 1.27 3.30
C THR A 47 -15.16 1.98 4.27
N LYS A 48 -16.07 1.20 4.87
CA LYS A 48 -16.99 1.66 5.91
C LYS A 48 -16.48 1.24 7.28
N ILE A 49 -16.52 2.15 8.23
CA ILE A 49 -16.06 1.97 9.60
C ILE A 49 -17.14 2.38 10.59
N VAL A 50 -17.12 1.77 11.77
CA VAL A 50 -17.92 2.23 12.92
C VAL A 50 -17.11 3.25 13.71
N ASP A 51 -17.60 4.48 13.76
CA ASP A 51 -17.03 5.60 14.51
C ASP A 51 -18.05 6.04 15.58
N GLY A 52 -17.77 5.67 16.84
CA GLY A 52 -18.74 5.76 17.93
C GLY A 52 -20.01 4.96 17.61
N ASN A 53 -21.15 5.65 17.54
CA ASN A 53 -22.46 5.06 17.24
C ASN A 53 -22.89 5.21 15.76
N ARG A 54 -21.96 5.60 14.86
CA ARG A 54 -22.28 5.88 13.46
C ARG A 54 -21.43 5.03 12.53
N VAL A 55 -22.06 4.53 11.47
CA VAL A 55 -21.34 3.94 10.33
C VAL A 55 -21.05 5.04 9.33
N ARG A 56 -19.78 5.21 8.96
CA ARG A 56 -19.36 6.18 7.94
C ARG A 56 -18.31 5.58 7.01
N LYS A 57 -18.11 6.23 5.87
CA LYS A 57 -16.97 5.96 5.00
C LYS A 57 -15.71 6.62 5.57
N ILE A 58 -14.55 6.02 5.30
CA ILE A 58 -13.29 6.71 5.47
C ILE A 58 -13.26 7.93 4.54
N THR A 59 -12.75 9.04 5.02
CA THR A 59 -12.61 10.29 4.27
C THR A 59 -11.44 10.23 3.28
N PRO A 60 -11.35 11.14 2.32
CA PRO A 60 -10.18 11.22 1.43
C PRO A 60 -8.89 11.47 2.21
N LEU A 61 -8.91 12.34 3.23
CA LEU A 61 -7.76 12.62 4.09
C LEU A 61 -7.31 11.40 4.89
N GLU A 62 -8.25 10.62 5.44
CA GLU A 62 -7.92 9.35 6.09
C GLU A 62 -7.32 8.35 5.10
N SER A 63 -7.80 8.35 3.85
CA SER A 63 -7.28 7.49 2.79
C SER A 63 -5.85 7.89 2.38
N GLU A 64 -5.55 9.18 2.32
CA GLU A 64 -4.18 9.70 2.11
C GLU A 64 -3.25 9.18 3.20
N ARG A 65 -3.63 9.37 4.47
CA ARG A 65 -2.84 8.91 5.62
C ARG A 65 -2.61 7.40 5.63
N LEU A 66 -3.62 6.61 5.28
CA LEU A 66 -3.51 5.16 5.16
C LEU A 66 -2.53 4.71 4.05
N GLN A 67 -2.33 5.53 3.01
CA GLN A 67 -1.32 5.32 1.97
C GLN A 67 0.00 6.05 2.25
N ASN A 68 0.14 6.67 3.43
CA ASN A 68 1.27 7.49 3.84
C ASN A 68 1.51 8.69 2.91
N ILE A 69 0.46 9.18 2.25
CA ILE A 69 0.47 10.37 1.42
C ILE A 69 0.40 11.61 2.34
N PRO A 70 1.14 12.70 2.04
CA PRO A 70 1.02 13.94 2.78
C PRO A 70 -0.42 14.44 2.86
N ASP A 71 -0.78 15.02 4.00
CA ASP A 71 -2.12 15.56 4.24
C ASP A 71 -2.50 16.57 3.14
N ASN A 72 -3.69 16.40 2.55
CA ASN A 72 -4.27 17.25 1.52
C ASN A 72 -3.53 17.25 0.17
N TYR A 73 -2.66 16.29 -0.09
CA TYR A 73 -1.96 16.17 -1.38
C TYR A 73 -2.92 16.13 -2.59
N THR A 74 -4.11 15.55 -2.43
CA THR A 74 -5.11 15.44 -3.51
C THR A 74 -6.27 16.45 -3.38
N ALA A 75 -6.17 17.44 -2.48
CA ALA A 75 -7.30 18.34 -2.17
C ALA A 75 -7.76 19.25 -3.32
N SER A 76 -6.96 19.39 -4.39
CA SER A 76 -7.35 20.14 -5.59
C SER A 76 -8.38 19.41 -6.47
N CYS A 77 -8.67 18.14 -6.19
CA CYS A 77 -9.62 17.32 -6.94
C CYS A 77 -10.91 17.05 -6.14
N SER A 78 -11.99 16.68 -6.84
CA SER A 78 -13.22 16.23 -6.18
C SER A 78 -12.99 14.94 -5.38
N ASP A 79 -13.74 14.74 -4.29
CA ASP A 79 -13.61 13.55 -3.44
C ASP A 79 -13.63 12.22 -4.23
N THR A 80 -14.51 12.11 -5.22
CA THR A 80 -14.56 10.93 -6.12
C THR A 80 -13.25 10.69 -6.85
N GLN A 81 -12.62 11.75 -7.37
CA GLN A 81 -11.31 11.67 -8.03
C GLN A 81 -10.21 11.37 -7.02
N ARG A 82 -10.25 11.96 -5.83
CA ARG A 82 -9.30 11.70 -4.74
C ARG A 82 -9.26 10.23 -4.37
N TYR A 83 -10.42 9.60 -4.14
CA TYR A 83 -10.48 8.15 -3.88
C TYR A 83 -9.90 7.32 -5.02
N LYS A 84 -10.15 7.71 -6.28
CA LYS A 84 -9.62 7.01 -7.45
C LYS A 84 -8.09 7.14 -7.54
N MET A 85 -7.54 8.32 -7.29
CA MET A 85 -6.09 8.57 -7.31
C MET A 85 -5.39 7.81 -6.20
N ILE A 86 -5.89 7.92 -4.96
CA ILE A 86 -5.30 7.28 -3.77
C ILE A 86 -5.40 5.75 -3.89
N GLY A 87 -6.55 5.21 -4.30
CA GLY A 87 -6.77 3.76 -4.39
C GLY A 87 -5.99 3.08 -5.53
N ASN A 88 -5.60 3.81 -6.57
CA ASN A 88 -4.70 3.30 -7.62
C ASN A 88 -3.22 3.53 -7.30
N GLY A 89 -2.92 4.37 -6.30
CA GLY A 89 -1.57 4.67 -5.88
C GLY A 89 -0.93 3.54 -5.07
N PHE A 90 0.36 3.72 -4.77
CA PHE A 90 1.08 2.85 -3.85
C PHE A 90 1.23 3.50 -2.48
N ASN A 91 1.37 2.68 -1.43
CA ASN A 91 1.78 3.18 -0.13
C ASN A 91 3.21 3.75 -0.23
N ILE A 92 3.38 5.01 0.18
CA ILE A 92 4.64 5.74 -0.01
C ILE A 92 5.81 5.02 0.68
N ASN A 93 5.65 4.58 1.92
CA ASN A 93 6.75 3.95 2.66
C ASN A 93 7.19 2.64 2.03
N THR A 94 6.25 1.86 1.48
CA THR A 94 6.56 0.62 0.77
C THR A 94 7.41 0.89 -0.47
N ILE A 95 7.03 1.88 -1.28
CA ILE A 95 7.81 2.23 -2.49
C ILE A 95 9.17 2.80 -2.12
N VAL A 96 9.25 3.69 -1.12
CA VAL A 96 10.53 4.21 -0.62
C VAL A 96 11.44 3.07 -0.18
N HIS A 97 10.92 2.06 0.51
CA HIS A 97 11.70 0.89 0.93
C HIS A 97 12.22 0.08 -0.27
N ILE A 98 11.38 -0.19 -1.27
CA ILE A 98 11.77 -0.91 -2.49
C ILE A 98 12.86 -0.13 -3.25
N LEU A 99 12.66 1.18 -3.44
CA LEU A 99 13.56 2.02 -4.22
C LEU A 99 14.92 2.25 -3.53
N LYS A 100 14.98 2.27 -2.19
CA LYS A 100 16.26 2.28 -1.45
C LYS A 100 17.18 1.11 -1.80
N GLY A 101 16.61 -0.04 -2.15
CA GLY A 101 17.39 -1.19 -2.61
C GLY A 101 18.07 -0.98 -3.97
N LEU A 102 17.58 -0.03 -4.78
CA LEU A 102 18.08 0.25 -6.13
C LEU A 102 19.29 1.19 -6.16
N GLU A 103 19.74 1.73 -5.02
CA GLU A 103 20.95 2.55 -4.92
C GLU A 103 22.24 1.78 -5.27
N HIS A 104 22.15 0.45 -5.38
CA HIS A 104 23.26 -0.35 -5.88
C HIS A 104 23.26 -0.36 -7.41
N GLU A 105 24.40 0.01 -8.00
CA GLU A 105 24.76 -0.14 -9.43
C GLU A 105 24.04 -1.31 -10.12
N PRO A 106 23.56 -1.17 -11.37
CA PRO A 106 22.92 -2.28 -12.08
C PRO A 106 23.74 -3.57 -11.94
N TYR A 107 23.08 -4.72 -11.72
CA TYR A 107 23.76 -6.00 -11.50
C TYR A 107 24.82 -6.34 -12.57
N GLU A 108 24.62 -5.87 -13.79
CA GLU A 108 25.56 -5.97 -14.91
C GLU A 108 26.88 -5.20 -14.68
N VAL A 109 26.86 -4.05 -13.99
CA VAL A 109 28.06 -3.27 -13.67
C VAL A 109 28.87 -3.95 -12.55
N ARG A 110 28.19 -4.50 -11.54
CA ARG A 110 28.83 -5.28 -10.46
C ARG A 110 29.59 -6.53 -10.98
N LYS A 111 29.10 -7.18 -12.03
CA LYS A 111 29.78 -8.34 -12.66
C LYS A 111 31.08 -7.94 -13.35
N LYS A 112 31.14 -6.75 -13.97
CA LYS A 112 32.38 -6.26 -14.57
C LYS A 112 33.42 -6.03 -13.50
N GLU A 113 33.09 -5.31 -12.43
CA GLU A 113 34.06 -5.05 -11.34
C GLU A 113 34.56 -6.34 -10.67
N HIS A 114 33.66 -7.26 -10.30
CA HIS A 114 34.07 -8.53 -9.70
C HIS A 114 34.97 -9.38 -10.62
N ASN A 115 34.78 -9.34 -11.94
CA ASN A 115 35.66 -10.07 -12.88
C ASN A 115 37.00 -9.37 -13.13
N ILE A 116 37.12 -8.06 -12.91
CA ILE A 116 38.39 -7.33 -13.05
C ILE A 116 39.30 -7.58 -11.83
N PHE A 117 38.72 -7.75 -10.63
CA PHE A 117 39.50 -8.02 -9.40
C PHE A 117 40.05 -9.46 -9.30
N TYR A 118 39.54 -10.42 -10.08
CA TYR A 118 40.05 -11.81 -10.10
C TYR A 118 40.99 -12.13 -11.27
N THR A 119 41.16 -11.24 -12.25
CA THR A 119 42.25 -11.37 -13.24
C THR A 119 43.52 -10.74 -12.68
N LYS A 120 44.22 -11.47 -11.79
CA LYS A 120 45.64 -11.17 -11.50
C LYS A 120 46.40 -11.13 -12.84
N PRO A 121 47.31 -10.17 -13.06
CA PRO A 121 48.13 -10.17 -14.26
C PRO A 121 48.91 -11.47 -14.32
N HIS A 122 48.73 -12.22 -15.40
CA HIS A 122 49.56 -13.37 -15.71
C HIS A 122 50.99 -12.86 -15.90
N GLN A 123 51.87 -13.09 -14.92
CA GLN A 123 53.30 -12.85 -15.11
C GLN A 123 53.81 -13.79 -16.20
N PRO A 124 54.34 -13.28 -17.33
CA PRO A 124 54.97 -14.14 -18.31
C PRO A 124 56.21 -14.75 -17.67
N LYS A 125 56.31 -16.08 -17.68
CA LYS A 125 57.54 -16.78 -17.31
C LYS A 125 58.60 -16.44 -18.37
N LEU A 126 59.56 -15.58 -18.02
CA LEU A 126 60.82 -15.50 -18.74
C LEU A 126 61.57 -16.82 -18.52
N PHE A 127 61.66 -17.63 -19.57
CA PHE A 127 62.66 -18.69 -19.64
C PHE A 127 63.79 -18.19 -20.54
N ALA A 128 65.00 -18.24 -19.98
CA ALA A 128 66.27 -18.01 -20.64
C ALA A 128 66.63 -19.15 -21.60
#